data_AF-A0A927QJ12-F1
#
_entry.id   AF-A0A927QJ12-F1
#
_cell.length_a   1.000
_cell.length_b   1.000
_cell.length_c   1.000
_cell.angle_alpha   90.00
_cell.angle_beta   90.00
_cell.angle_gamma   90.00
#
_symmetry.space_group_name_H-M   'P 1'
#
loop_
_entity.id
_entity.type
_entity.pdbx_description
1 polymer ?
#
loop_
_entity_poly.entity_id
_entity_poly.type
_entity_poly.pdbx_seq_one_letter_code
_entity_poly.pdbx_strand_id
1 'polypeptide(L)'
;MPDLHGWITQQVDAAEAYALDHILNPANALRRCEADRRILNRHRLNPDVHYEPACLGCGTYGDMELSETENLNDCPELLDLAHAHGITPEILATLDQPVPPPRPPRPEPRVTDLNALVRLMSAKPTSSAPAALRGPNWRPGPA
;
A
#
# COMPACT_ATOMS: atom_id res chain seq x y z
N MET A 1 -8.94 15.82 9.93
CA MET A 1 -10.03 14.91 10.35
C MET A 1 -9.44 13.49 10.44
N PRO A 2 -10.08 12.48 11.06
CA PRO A 2 -9.56 11.12 10.89
C PRO A 2 -9.68 10.67 9.43
N ASP A 3 -8.86 9.72 9.00
CA ASP A 3 -9.11 8.96 7.77
C ASP A 3 -10.27 7.96 7.97
N LEU A 4 -10.64 7.19 6.95
CA LEU A 4 -11.73 6.21 7.05
C LEU A 4 -11.48 5.21 8.17
N HIS A 5 -10.26 4.73 8.32
CA HIS A 5 -9.87 3.77 9.36
C HIS A 5 -10.05 4.35 10.77
N GLY A 6 -9.53 5.56 10.98
CA GLY A 6 -9.67 6.28 12.24
C GLY A 6 -11.12 6.63 12.56
N TRP A 7 -11.92 6.99 11.55
CA TRP A 7 -13.34 7.28 11.73
C TRP A 7 -14.11 6.04 12.20
N ILE A 8 -13.92 4.89 11.54
CA ILE A 8 -14.57 3.63 11.96
C ILE A 8 -14.11 3.23 13.35
N THR A 9 -12.83 3.38 13.67
CA THR A 9 -12.29 3.09 15.02
C THR A 9 -13.06 3.88 16.08
N GLN A 10 -13.29 5.18 15.86
CA GLN A 10 -14.09 6.02 16.77
C GLN A 10 -15.54 5.53 16.90
N GLN A 11 -16.16 5.09 15.80
CA GLN A 11 -17.53 4.55 15.85
C GLN A 11 -17.61 3.24 16.65
N VAL A 12 -16.64 2.34 16.47
CA VAL A 12 -16.57 1.08 17.22
C VAL A 12 -16.40 1.34 18.71
N ASP A 13 -15.52 2.28 19.08
CA ASP A 13 -15.31 2.64 20.49
C ASP A 13 -16.57 3.27 21.11
N ALA A 14 -17.27 4.14 20.37
CA ALA A 14 -18.53 4.73 20.80
C ALA A 14 -19.65 3.67 20.96
N ALA A 15 -19.76 2.72 20.01
CA ALA A 15 -20.73 1.63 20.06
C ALA A 15 -20.47 0.69 21.24
N GLU A 16 -19.21 0.38 21.54
CA GLU A 16 -18.83 -0.42 22.70
C GLU A 16 -19.17 0.28 24.01
N ALA A 17 -18.80 1.57 24.13
CA ALA A 17 -19.11 2.37 25.32
C ALA A 17 -20.63 2.44 25.56
N TYR A 18 -21.41 2.70 24.50
CA TYR A 18 -22.87 2.70 24.58
C TYR A 18 -23.42 1.34 25.04
N ALA A 19 -22.90 0.24 24.47
CA ALA A 19 -23.35 -1.09 24.83
C ALA A 19 -23.13 -1.39 26.32
N LEU A 20 -21.93 -1.06 26.84
CA LEU A 20 -21.58 -1.29 28.24
C LEU A 20 -22.48 -0.50 29.22
N ASP A 21 -22.89 0.70 28.85
CA ASP A 21 -23.66 1.59 29.72
C ASP A 21 -25.18 1.39 29.60
N HIS A 22 -25.69 1.04 28.41
CA HIS A 22 -27.13 1.08 28.12
C HIS A 22 -27.77 -0.27 27.82
N ILE A 23 -27.00 -1.34 27.62
CA ILE A 23 -27.56 -2.66 27.24
C ILE A 23 -27.45 -3.61 28.43
N LEU A 24 -28.59 -4.11 28.92
CA LEU A 24 -28.67 -5.05 30.06
C LEU A 24 -27.80 -6.31 29.89
N ASN A 25 -27.58 -6.76 28.65
CA ASN A 25 -26.71 -7.89 28.30
C ASN A 25 -25.87 -7.55 27.04
N PRO A 26 -24.71 -6.88 27.18
CA PRO A 26 -23.99 -6.31 26.04
C PRO A 26 -23.18 -7.32 25.23
N ALA A 27 -23.14 -8.60 25.65
CA ALA A 27 -22.23 -9.61 25.09
C ALA A 27 -22.30 -9.76 23.56
N ASN A 28 -23.49 -9.65 22.94
CA ASN A 28 -23.62 -9.68 21.48
C ASN A 28 -23.03 -8.44 20.81
N ALA A 29 -23.28 -7.26 21.38
CA ALA A 29 -22.76 -6.00 20.86
C ALA A 29 -21.23 -5.96 20.97
N LEU A 30 -20.69 -6.42 22.10
CA LEU A 30 -19.24 -6.51 22.32
C LEU A 30 -18.57 -7.48 21.32
N ARG A 31 -19.17 -8.65 21.06
CA ARG A 31 -18.68 -9.58 20.03
C ARG A 31 -18.69 -8.95 18.64
N ARG A 32 -19.68 -8.11 18.33
CA ARG A 32 -19.70 -7.39 17.05
C ARG A 32 -18.58 -6.35 16.97
N CYS A 33 -18.39 -5.55 18.03
CA CYS A 33 -17.30 -4.59 18.11
C CYS A 33 -15.93 -5.28 17.98
N GLU A 34 -15.76 -6.46 18.60
CA GLU A 34 -14.55 -7.26 18.46
C GLU A 34 -14.34 -7.74 17.01
N ALA A 35 -15.40 -8.21 16.35
CA ALA A 35 -15.33 -8.61 14.94
C ALA A 35 -14.93 -7.43 14.03
N ASP A 36 -15.52 -6.26 14.26
CA ASP A 36 -15.20 -5.03 13.53
C ASP A 36 -13.72 -4.63 13.75
N ARG A 37 -13.20 -4.71 14.99
CA ARG A 37 -11.77 -4.48 15.29
C ARG A 37 -10.85 -5.47 14.57
N ARG A 38 -11.25 -6.74 14.47
CA ARG A 38 -10.47 -7.74 13.72
C ARG A 38 -10.41 -7.42 12.23
N ILE A 39 -11.48 -6.85 11.65
CA ILE A 39 -11.48 -6.36 10.27
C ILE A 39 -10.56 -5.15 10.15
N LEU A 40 -10.71 -4.14 11.02
CA LEU A 40 -9.84 -2.95 11.04
C LEU A 40 -8.36 -3.28 11.17
N ASN A 41 -8.01 -4.29 11.97
CA ASN A 41 -6.61 -4.70 12.14
C ASN A 41 -6.02 -5.37 10.90
N ARG A 42 -6.86 -5.98 10.05
CA ARG A 42 -6.44 -6.57 8.77
C ARG A 42 -6.32 -5.49 7.69
N HIS A 43 -7.28 -4.57 7.64
CA HIS A 43 -7.33 -3.51 6.64
C HIS A 43 -6.74 -2.22 7.19
N ARG A 44 -5.42 -2.07 7.06
CA ARG A 44 -4.64 -0.91 7.53
C ARG A 44 -3.83 -0.31 6.38
N LEU A 45 -3.35 0.92 6.56
CA LEU A 45 -2.41 1.55 5.64
C LEU A 45 -1.17 0.66 5.47
N ASN A 46 -0.77 0.38 4.23
CA ASN A 46 0.43 -0.37 3.95
C ASN A 46 1.68 0.53 4.10
N PRO A 47 2.54 0.33 5.12
CA PRO A 47 3.70 1.19 5.34
C PRO A 47 4.84 0.95 4.34
N ASP A 48 4.83 -0.19 3.65
CA ASP A 48 5.91 -0.61 2.73
C ASP A 48 5.73 -0.01 1.33
N VAL A 49 4.55 0.55 1.05
CA VAL A 49 4.22 1.19 -0.23
C VAL A 49 4.39 2.71 -0.08
N HIS A 50 5.42 3.25 -0.70
CA HIS A 50 5.75 4.69 -0.64
C HIS A 50 5.27 5.51 -1.85
N TYR A 51 4.46 4.90 -2.71
CA TYR A 51 3.88 5.54 -3.90
C TYR A 51 2.36 5.70 -3.79
N GLU A 52 1.69 4.82 -3.06
CA GLU A 52 0.24 4.81 -2.84
C GLU A 52 -0.10 4.59 -1.36
N PRO A 53 -1.10 5.27 -0.82
CA PRO A 53 -1.61 5.05 0.53
C PRO A 53 -2.57 3.84 0.60
N ALA A 54 -2.16 2.72 0.03
CA ALA A 54 -3.02 1.57 -0.22
C ALA A 54 -3.40 0.78 1.05
N CYS A 55 -4.48 -0.01 0.95
CA CYS A 55 -4.88 -0.94 1.99
C CYS A 55 -4.06 -2.23 1.94
N LEU A 56 -3.41 -2.59 3.06
CA LEU A 56 -2.71 -3.86 3.21
C LEU A 56 -3.66 -5.08 3.17
N GLY A 57 -4.88 -4.91 3.68
CA GLY A 57 -5.82 -6.03 3.89
C GLY A 57 -6.46 -6.56 2.61
N CYS A 58 -6.57 -5.72 1.58
CA CYS A 58 -7.13 -6.10 0.27
C CYS A 58 -6.14 -6.94 -0.56
N GLY A 59 -4.85 -6.89 -0.22
CA GLY A 59 -3.80 -7.60 -0.96
C GLY A 59 -3.36 -6.86 -2.20
N THR A 60 -2.78 -7.61 -3.14
CA THR A 60 -2.19 -7.09 -4.37
C THR A 60 -2.67 -7.88 -5.59
N TYR A 61 -2.64 -7.24 -6.76
CA TYR A 61 -3.01 -7.84 -8.05
C TYR A 61 -1.84 -7.88 -9.04
N GLY A 62 -1.93 -8.84 -9.94
CA GLY A 62 -1.02 -9.02 -11.08
C GLY A 62 0.41 -9.40 -10.70
N ASP A 63 1.24 -9.59 -11.72
CA ASP A 63 2.64 -10.04 -11.57
C ASP A 63 3.57 -8.98 -10.95
N MET A 64 3.09 -7.73 -10.84
CA MET A 64 3.83 -6.60 -10.28
C MET A 64 3.47 -6.32 -8.82
N GLU A 65 2.61 -7.14 -8.20
CA GLU A 65 2.16 -6.98 -6.81
C GLU A 65 1.62 -5.56 -6.53
N LEU A 66 0.85 -5.00 -7.48
CA LEU A 66 0.24 -3.68 -7.31
C LEU A 66 -0.90 -3.75 -6.31
N SER A 67 -1.11 -2.68 -5.55
CA SER A 67 -2.16 -2.64 -4.54
C SER A 67 -3.55 -2.76 -5.16
N GLU A 68 -4.44 -3.59 -4.59
CA GLU A 68 -5.84 -3.68 -5.03
C GLU A 68 -6.62 -2.37 -4.85
N THR A 69 -6.17 -1.49 -3.95
CA THR A 69 -6.78 -0.18 -3.70
C THR A 69 -5.72 0.91 -3.80
N GLU A 70 -6.08 2.02 -4.45
CA GLU A 70 -5.19 3.19 -4.59
C GLU A 70 -5.12 4.02 -3.30
N ASN A 71 -6.17 3.95 -2.46
CA ASN A 71 -6.21 4.59 -1.15
C ASN A 71 -6.87 3.67 -0.10
N LEU A 72 -6.51 3.84 1.17
CA LEU A 72 -7.16 3.18 2.29
C LEU A 72 -8.65 3.55 2.41
N ASN A 73 -9.02 4.78 2.05
CA ASN A 73 -10.40 5.26 2.05
C ASN A 73 -11.25 4.61 0.95
N ASP A 74 -10.62 3.99 -0.05
CA ASP A 74 -11.31 3.28 -1.14
C ASP A 74 -11.42 1.77 -0.87
N CYS A 75 -10.98 1.31 0.31
CA CYS A 75 -11.06 -0.09 0.71
C CYS A 75 -12.52 -0.56 0.81
N PRO A 76 -12.96 -1.54 -0.01
CA PRO A 76 -14.35 -1.95 -0.05
C PRO A 76 -14.82 -2.53 1.30
N GLU A 77 -13.97 -3.31 1.99
CA GLU A 77 -14.32 -3.88 3.29
C GLU A 77 -14.45 -2.80 4.39
N LEU A 78 -13.63 -1.74 4.32
CA LEU A 78 -13.74 -0.62 5.25
C LEU A 78 -14.97 0.24 4.92
N LEU A 79 -15.31 0.43 3.65
CA LEU A 79 -16.52 1.14 3.24
C LEU A 79 -17.78 0.39 3.67
N ASP A 80 -17.82 -0.93 3.51
CA ASP A 80 -18.94 -1.76 3.99
C ASP A 80 -19.07 -1.67 5.52
N LEU A 81 -17.94 -1.71 6.24
CA LEU A 81 -17.93 -1.56 7.68
C LEU A 81 -18.39 -0.16 8.10
N ALA A 82 -17.92 0.90 7.44
CA ALA A 82 -18.33 2.26 7.70
C ALA A 82 -19.81 2.49 7.42
N HIS A 83 -20.36 1.87 6.37
CA HIS A 83 -21.78 1.88 6.07
C HIS A 83 -22.60 1.25 7.20
N ALA A 84 -22.13 0.14 7.80
CA ALA A 84 -22.78 -0.44 8.98
C ALA A 84 -22.81 0.50 10.19
N HIS A 85 -21.83 1.41 10.29
CA HIS A 85 -21.75 2.47 11.31
C HIS A 85 -22.41 3.80 10.86
N GLY A 86 -23.09 3.83 9.71
CA GLY A 86 -23.87 4.98 9.26
C GLY A 86 -23.07 6.08 8.57
N ILE A 87 -21.93 5.76 7.95
CA ILE A 87 -21.22 6.74 7.13
C ILE A 87 -22.10 7.21 5.97
N THR A 88 -22.03 8.50 5.63
CA THR A 88 -22.68 9.07 4.46
C THR A 88 -21.63 9.58 3.47
N PRO A 89 -21.97 9.79 2.18
CA PRO A 89 -21.05 10.37 1.21
C PRO A 89 -20.51 11.74 1.65
N GLU A 90 -21.33 12.53 2.35
CA GLU A 90 -20.93 13.83 2.89
C GLU A 90 -19.91 13.69 4.00
N ILE A 91 -20.10 12.73 4.91
CA ILE A 91 -19.11 12.44 5.97
C ILE A 91 -17.82 11.94 5.33
N LEU A 92 -17.92 10.99 4.39
CA LEU A 92 -16.76 10.43 3.70
C LEU A 92 -15.94 11.51 2.99
N ALA A 93 -16.59 12.47 2.33
CA ALA A 93 -15.93 13.60 1.67
C ALA A 93 -15.19 14.55 2.62
N THR A 94 -15.50 14.50 3.92
CA THR A 94 -14.81 15.31 4.95
C THR A 94 -13.62 14.60 5.59
N LEU A 95 -13.45 13.29 5.37
CA LEU A 95 -12.36 12.53 5.98
C LEU A 95 -11.02 12.88 5.34
N ASP A 96 -9.95 12.78 6.13
CA ASP A 96 -8.61 13.00 5.61
C ASP A 96 -8.25 11.86 4.67
N GLN A 97 -7.64 12.19 3.53
CA GLN A 97 -7.07 11.18 2.64
C GLN A 97 -5.66 10.85 3.13
N PRO A 98 -5.37 9.59 3.51
CA PRO A 98 -4.03 9.21 3.92
C PRO A 98 -3.04 9.47 2.78
N VAL A 99 -1.88 10.01 3.14
CA VAL A 99 -0.77 10.28 2.24
C VAL A 99 0.25 9.16 2.41
N PRO A 100 0.89 8.68 1.33
CA PRO A 100 1.88 7.62 1.44
C PRO A 100 3.03 8.03 2.37
N PRO A 101 3.58 7.08 3.14
CA PRO A 101 4.70 7.36 4.04
C PRO A 101 5.89 7.92 3.26
N PRO A 102 6.65 8.85 3.87
CA PRO A 102 7.81 9.46 3.22
C PRO A 102 8.78 8.37 2.76
N ARG A 103 9.27 8.50 1.53
CA ARG A 103 10.24 7.56 0.96
C ARG A 103 11.51 7.54 1.81
N PRO A 104 12.10 6.37 2.04
CA PRO A 104 13.42 6.30 2.65
C PRO A 104 14.41 7.12 1.80
N PRO A 105 15.40 7.79 2.42
CA PRO A 105 16.40 8.54 1.68
C PRO A 105 17.07 7.61 0.68
N ARG A 106 17.07 8.01 -0.60
CA ARG A 106 17.80 7.30 -1.63
C ARG A 106 19.25 7.23 -1.16
N PRO A 107 19.89 6.04 -1.16
CA PRO A 107 21.32 5.96 -0.93
C PRO A 107 21.97 6.96 -1.87
N GLU A 108 22.79 7.87 -1.34
CA GLU A 108 23.53 8.79 -2.19
C GLU A 108 24.20 7.95 -3.27
N PRO A 109 24.12 8.34 -4.56
CA PRO A 109 24.88 7.64 -5.57
C PRO A 109 26.31 7.61 -5.06
N ARG A 110 26.80 6.40 -4.71
CA ARG A 110 28.22 6.21 -4.38
C ARG A 110 28.94 6.89 -5.52
N VAL A 111 29.67 7.96 -5.21
CA VAL A 111 30.36 8.83 -6.16
C VAL A 111 30.74 7.95 -7.33
N THR A 112 30.03 8.13 -8.46
CA THR A 112 30.15 7.23 -9.59
C THR A 112 31.63 7.08 -9.82
N ASP A 113 32.18 5.89 -9.61
CA ASP A 113 33.60 5.69 -9.85
C ASP A 113 33.77 6.11 -11.31
N LEU A 114 34.43 7.25 -11.53
CA LEU A 114 34.56 7.84 -12.86
C LEU A 114 35.16 6.80 -13.80
N ASN A 115 35.97 5.87 -13.26
CA ASN A 115 36.47 4.72 -13.98
C ASN A 115 35.37 3.72 -14.35
N ALA A 116 34.38 3.46 -13.50
CA ALA A 116 33.24 2.60 -13.82
C ALA A 116 32.34 3.23 -14.90
N LEU A 117 32.05 4.53 -14.82
CA LEU A 117 31.28 5.23 -15.85
C LEU A 117 32.04 5.28 -17.18
N VAL A 118 33.34 5.62 -17.15
CA VAL A 118 34.20 5.62 -18.34
C VAL A 118 34.33 4.21 -18.93
N ARG A 119 34.45 3.16 -18.11
CA ARG A 119 34.43 1.77 -18.59
C ARG A 119 33.11 1.41 -19.24
N LEU A 120 31.98 1.88 -18.72
CA LEU A 120 30.67 1.61 -19.32
C LEU A 120 30.50 2.34 -20.66
N MET A 121 30.92 3.61 -20.74
CA MET A 121 30.83 4.40 -21.97
C MET A 121 31.90 4.02 -23.01
N SER A 122 33.02 3.44 -22.56
CA SER A 122 34.09 2.91 -23.42
C SER A 122 33.93 1.40 -23.66
N ALA A 123 32.87 0.79 -23.14
CA ALA A 123 32.60 -0.62 -23.36
C ALA A 123 32.35 -0.81 -24.85
N LYS A 124 33.16 -1.69 -25.45
CA LYS A 124 32.97 -2.07 -26.83
C LYS A 124 31.61 -2.76 -26.96
N PRO A 125 30.77 -2.38 -27.93
CA PRO A 125 29.47 -3.02 -28.14
C PRO A 125 29.72 -4.51 -28.36
N THR A 126 28.81 -5.34 -27.83
CA THR A 126 28.95 -6.80 -27.88
C THR A 126 29.25 -7.24 -29.31
N SER A 127 28.61 -6.65 -30.32
CA SER A 127 28.87 -6.86 -31.77
C SER A 127 30.35 -6.93 -32.19
N SER A 128 31.26 -6.28 -31.47
CA SER A 128 32.72 -6.28 -31.72
C SER A 128 33.50 -7.38 -30.98
N ALA A 129 32.82 -8.33 -30.34
CA ALA A 129 33.44 -9.45 -29.64
C ALA A 129 34.27 -10.34 -30.61
N PRO A 130 35.45 -10.83 -30.19
CA PRO A 130 36.28 -11.76 -30.96
C PRO A 130 35.52 -13.03 -31.34
N ALA A 131 35.79 -13.60 -32.51
CA ALA A 131 35.10 -14.79 -33.02
C ALA A 131 35.15 -15.99 -32.05
N ALA A 132 36.26 -16.16 -31.32
CA ALA A 132 36.44 -17.21 -30.33
C ALA A 132 35.50 -17.11 -29.11
N LEU A 133 34.89 -15.95 -28.88
CA LEU A 133 33.96 -15.69 -27.78
C LEU A 133 32.50 -15.57 -28.25
N ARG A 134 32.22 -15.80 -29.53
CA ARG A 134 30.86 -15.73 -30.09
C ARG A 134 30.16 -17.06 -29.88
N GLY A 135 29.00 -17.02 -29.21
CA GLY A 135 28.13 -18.20 -29.07
C GLY A 135 27.43 -18.59 -30.38
N PRO A 136 26.77 -19.76 -30.42
CA PRO A 136 26.13 -20.31 -31.62
C PRO A 136 25.08 -19.38 -32.26
N ASN A 137 24.47 -18.50 -31.47
CA ASN A 137 23.38 -17.61 -31.89
C ASN A 137 23.81 -16.14 -32.03
N TRP A 138 25.10 -15.89 -32.27
CA TRP A 138 25.62 -14.54 -32.41
C TRP A 138 25.02 -13.80 -33.62
N ARG A 139 24.50 -12.60 -33.41
CA ARG A 139 24.06 -11.69 -34.49
C ARG A 139 24.92 -10.43 -34.52
N PRO A 140 25.53 -10.06 -35.65
CA PRO A 140 26.20 -8.77 -35.76
C PRO A 140 25.18 -7.64 -35.60
N GLY A 141 25.59 -6.55 -34.94
CA GLY A 141 24.78 -5.34 -34.86
C GLY A 141 24.68 -4.63 -36.22
N PRO A 142 23.68 -3.76 -36.43
CA PRO A 142 23.56 -2.97 -37.66
C PRO A 142 24.79 -2.08 -37.85
N ALA A 143 25.21 -1.93 -39.12
CA ALA A 143 26.36 -1.13 -39.54
C ALA A 143 26.07 0.38 -39.50
#